data_AF-A0A0J6S2F9-F1
#
_entry.id   AF-A0A0J6S2F9-F1
#
_cell.length_a   1.000
_cell.length_b   1.000
_cell.length_c   1.000
_cell.angle_alpha   90.00
_cell.angle_beta   90.00
_cell.angle_gamma   90.00
#
_symmetry.space_group_name_H-M   'P 1'
#
loop_
_entity.id
_entity.type
_entity.pdbx_description
1 polymer ?
#
loop_
_entity_poly.entity_id
_entity_poly.type
_entity_poly.pdbx_seq_one_letter_code
_entity_poly.pdbx_strand_id
1 'polypeptide(L)'
;RLREGDTTASRDLVPVLQTGVVNHLQRYDEADVTLVLHGAEIAPGNSGGPLVDYCGRVVGVNTFGRTDDRLPVTARYALGADGLAAFLAASGVAAALDSRACDLQAAPRPTVAAAEVEPAAPAPARSAPRSGRDARPAAPAPAR
;
A
#
# COMPACT_ATOMS: atom_id res chain seq x y z
N ARG A 1 -0.59 -7.61 -14.93
CA ARG A 1 0.45 -8.39 -14.22
C ARG A 1 0.32 -8.21 -12.71
N LEU A 2 0.99 -7.28 -12.02
CA LEU A 2 0.79 -7.08 -10.56
C LEU A 2 -0.66 -6.72 -10.18
N ARG A 3 -1.30 -5.81 -10.93
CA ARG A 3 -2.72 -5.45 -10.72
C ARG A 3 -3.71 -6.60 -10.95
N GLU A 4 -3.29 -7.66 -11.61
CA GLU A 4 -4.10 -8.86 -11.87
C GLU A 4 -3.85 -9.95 -10.81
N GLY A 5 -3.01 -9.68 -9.79
CA GLY A 5 -2.68 -10.63 -8.73
C GLY A 5 -1.50 -11.54 -9.05
N ASP A 6 -0.79 -11.34 -10.16
CA ASP A 6 0.45 -12.05 -10.47
C ASP A 6 1.59 -11.54 -9.57
N THR A 7 1.88 -12.30 -8.52
CA THR A 7 2.92 -11.99 -7.53
C THR A 7 4.34 -12.18 -8.09
N THR A 8 4.52 -12.95 -9.17
CA THR A 8 5.84 -13.15 -9.76
C THR A 8 6.36 -11.86 -10.41
N ALA A 9 5.45 -11.03 -10.91
CA ALA A 9 5.76 -9.71 -11.43
C ALA A 9 6.32 -8.74 -10.36
N SER A 10 6.21 -9.05 -9.06
CA SER A 10 6.87 -8.26 -8.01
C SER A 10 8.39 -8.43 -8.00
N ARG A 11 8.91 -9.56 -8.52
CA ARG A 11 10.36 -9.85 -8.56
C ARG A 11 11.12 -8.99 -9.56
N ASP A 12 10.42 -8.49 -10.59
CA ASP A 12 10.98 -7.61 -11.60
C ASP A 12 10.99 -6.14 -11.16
N LEU A 13 10.43 -5.83 -9.98
CA LEU A 13 10.45 -4.48 -9.42
C LEU A 13 11.82 -4.18 -8.80
N VAL A 14 12.40 -3.03 -9.14
CA VAL A 14 13.56 -2.47 -8.43
C VAL A 14 13.02 -1.41 -7.47
N PRO A 15 12.84 -1.73 -6.17
CA PRO A 15 12.26 -0.78 -5.22
C PRO A 15 13.23 0.36 -4.95
N VAL A 16 12.71 1.58 -4.86
CA VAL A 16 13.43 2.73 -4.32
C VAL A 16 13.21 2.75 -2.82
N LEU A 17 14.28 2.58 -2.05
CA LEU A 17 14.22 2.57 -0.59
C LEU A 17 14.63 3.93 -0.03
N GLN A 18 13.78 4.48 0.84
CA GLN A 18 14.06 5.71 1.57
C GLN A 18 14.00 5.41 3.06
N THR A 19 15.06 5.82 3.76
CA THR A 19 15.19 5.58 5.20
C THR A 19 14.79 6.83 5.98
N GLY A 20 14.19 6.63 7.14
CA GLY A 20 13.89 7.70 8.08
C GLY A 20 13.55 7.13 9.45
N VAL A 21 13.04 8.00 10.32
CA VAL A 21 12.58 7.63 11.66
C VAL A 21 11.10 7.87 11.79
N VAL A 22 10.44 7.14 12.69
CA VAL A 22 9.07 7.46 13.10
C VAL A 22 9.15 8.63 14.07
N ASN A 23 8.51 9.74 13.71
CA ASN A 23 8.49 10.97 14.49
C ASN A 23 7.37 10.94 15.53
N HIS A 24 6.18 10.46 15.14
CA HIS A 24 5.00 10.42 16.01
C HIS A 24 4.01 9.36 15.55
N LEU A 25 3.28 8.75 16.49
CA LEU A 25 2.13 7.91 16.23
C LEU A 25 0.88 8.66 16.66
N GLN A 26 0.06 9.07 15.70
CA GLN A 26 -1.13 9.88 15.96
C GLN A 26 -2.38 9.01 15.80
N ARG A 27 -3.22 8.93 16.83
CA ARG A 27 -4.55 8.30 16.69
C ARG A 27 -5.46 9.24 15.90
N TYR A 28 -6.19 8.68 14.93
CA TYR A 28 -7.20 9.39 14.16
C TYR A 28 -8.56 8.74 14.44
N ASP A 29 -9.23 9.27 15.48
CA ASP A 29 -10.41 8.64 16.10
C ASP A 29 -11.58 8.46 15.13
N GLU A 30 -11.78 9.40 14.20
CA GLU A 30 -12.89 9.38 13.23
C GLU A 30 -12.91 8.11 12.35
N ALA A 31 -11.73 7.56 12.05
CA ALA A 31 -11.60 6.33 11.26
C ALA A 31 -11.04 5.15 12.09
N ASP A 32 -10.84 5.33 13.39
CA ASP A 32 -10.28 4.34 14.30
C ASP A 32 -8.93 3.74 13.82
N VAL A 33 -8.07 4.58 13.23
CA VAL A 33 -6.75 4.17 12.72
C VAL A 33 -5.63 4.98 13.34
N THR A 34 -4.41 4.45 13.25
CA THR A 34 -3.19 5.16 13.60
C THR A 34 -2.58 5.77 12.34
N LEU A 35 -2.19 7.04 12.41
CA LEU A 35 -1.35 7.69 11.42
C LEU A 35 0.10 7.66 11.92
N VAL A 36 1.00 7.14 11.09
CA VAL A 36 2.43 7.10 11.36
C VAL A 36 3.07 8.31 10.71
N LEU A 37 3.56 9.24 11.51
CA LEU A 37 4.34 10.37 11.01
C LEU A 37 5.80 9.95 10.95
N HIS A 38 6.44 10.10 9.80
CA HIS A 38 7.82 9.65 9.60
C HIS A 38 8.69 10.69 8.87
N GLY A 39 10.01 10.51 9.00
CA GLY A 39 11.02 11.33 8.33
C GLY A 39 11.51 10.78 7.00
N ALA A 40 11.11 9.56 6.61
CA ALA A 40 11.49 9.02 5.30
C ALA A 40 10.91 9.93 4.20
N GLU A 41 11.77 10.40 3.31
CA GLU A 41 11.37 11.21 2.17
C GLU A 41 10.30 10.47 1.35
N ILE A 42 9.23 11.16 0.97
CA ILE A 42 8.20 10.62 0.06
C ILE A 42 8.04 11.56 -1.12
N ALA A 43 8.16 10.98 -2.32
CA ALA A 43 7.93 11.63 -3.59
C ALA A 43 6.62 11.10 -4.22
N PRO A 44 6.04 11.83 -5.20
CA PRO A 44 4.95 11.28 -6.01
C PRO A 44 5.33 9.90 -6.57
N GLY A 45 4.46 8.91 -6.36
CA GLY A 45 4.70 7.52 -6.75
C GLY A 45 5.03 6.58 -5.58
N ASN A 46 5.41 7.10 -4.41
CA ASN A 46 5.63 6.27 -3.22
C ASN A 46 4.33 5.89 -2.47
N SER A 47 3.25 6.65 -2.69
CA SER A 47 1.94 6.40 -2.07
C SER A 47 1.46 4.99 -2.41
N GLY A 48 0.97 4.26 -1.40
CA GLY A 48 0.56 2.86 -1.50
C GLY A 48 1.70 1.86 -1.27
N GLY A 49 2.96 2.31 -1.28
CA GLY A 49 4.11 1.48 -0.93
C GLY A 49 4.20 1.19 0.57
N PRO A 50 4.83 0.07 0.97
CA PRO A 50 4.96 -0.29 2.38
C PRO A 50 5.99 0.59 3.09
N LEU A 51 5.69 0.97 4.33
CA LEU A 51 6.67 1.41 5.31
C LEU A 51 7.10 0.20 6.13
N VAL A 52 8.39 -0.11 6.13
CA VAL A 52 8.95 -1.30 6.79
C VAL A 52 9.91 -0.93 7.92
N ASP A 53 9.87 -1.68 9.01
CA ASP A 53 10.89 -1.59 10.05
C ASP A 53 12.15 -2.40 9.67
N TYR A 54 13.20 -2.25 10.47
CA TYR A 54 14.46 -2.99 10.27
C TYR A 54 14.33 -4.51 10.44
N CYS A 55 13.23 -4.99 11.04
CA CYS A 55 12.93 -6.41 11.16
C CYS A 55 12.16 -6.95 9.94
N GLY A 56 11.95 -6.13 8.91
CA GLY A 56 11.26 -6.51 7.68
C GLY A 56 9.74 -6.58 7.82
N ARG A 57 9.17 -5.99 8.87
CA ARG A 57 7.72 -5.97 9.09
C ARG A 57 7.11 -4.72 8.49
N VAL A 58 5.93 -4.85 7.89
CA VAL A 58 5.15 -3.69 7.45
C VAL A 58 4.55 -3.01 8.68
N VAL A 59 4.95 -1.76 8.91
CA VAL A 59 4.45 -0.92 10.02
C VAL A 59 3.47 0.15 9.55
N GLY A 60 3.36 0.35 8.24
CA GLY A 60 2.35 1.18 7.63
C GLY A 60 2.37 1.18 6.11
N VAL A 61 1.50 1.99 5.50
CA VAL A 61 1.41 2.23 4.05
C VAL A 61 1.57 3.72 3.79
N ASN A 62 2.54 4.12 2.97
CA ASN A 62 2.76 5.53 2.65
C ASN A 62 1.50 6.14 2.03
N THR A 63 1.02 7.29 2.52
CA THR A 63 -0.22 7.90 2.04
C THR A 63 0.01 9.28 1.43
N PHE A 64 0.31 10.28 2.26
CA PHE A 64 0.38 11.69 1.86
C PHE A 64 1.40 12.49 2.67
N GLY A 65 1.80 13.65 2.12
CA GLY A 65 2.54 14.68 2.84
C GLY A 65 1.71 15.94 2.97
N ARG A 66 1.91 16.69 4.05
CA ARG A 66 1.33 18.03 4.25
C ARG A 66 2.43 19.01 4.61
N THR A 67 2.54 20.07 3.83
CA THR A 67 3.49 21.15 4.09
C THR A 67 2.81 22.25 4.89
N ASP A 68 3.54 22.81 5.85
CA ASP A 68 3.10 24.00 6.58
C ASP A 68 3.30 25.26 5.71
N ASP A 69 2.32 26.17 5.70
CA ASP A 69 2.38 27.37 4.85
C ASP A 69 3.36 28.44 5.38
N ARG A 70 3.76 28.35 6.66
CA ARG A 70 4.62 29.33 7.34
C ARG A 70 6.02 28.81 7.63
N LEU A 71 6.19 27.50 7.72
CA LEU A 71 7.47 26.83 7.96
C LEU A 71 7.81 25.89 6.80
N PRO A 72 9.07 25.80 6.36
CA PRO A 72 9.49 24.86 5.31
C PRO A 72 9.58 23.42 5.85
N VAL A 73 8.51 22.94 6.47
CA VAL A 73 8.41 21.62 7.09
C VAL A 73 7.26 20.87 6.44
N THR A 74 7.56 19.69 5.91
CA THR A 74 6.56 18.76 5.38
C THR A 74 6.41 17.58 6.34
N ALA A 75 5.24 17.48 6.96
CA ALA A 75 4.82 16.30 7.67
C ALA A 75 4.47 15.20 6.67
N ARG A 76 4.92 13.97 6.92
CA ARG A 76 4.75 12.82 6.03
C ARG A 76 4.03 11.73 6.79
N TYR A 77 2.97 11.22 6.19
CA TYR A 77 2.01 10.34 6.84
C TYR A 77 1.95 8.99 6.12
N ALA A 78 1.83 7.95 6.93
CA ALA A 78 1.45 6.62 6.51
C ALA A 78 0.23 6.14 7.31
N LEU A 79 -0.62 5.33 6.67
CA LEU A 79 -1.65 4.57 7.38
C LEU A 79 -0.95 3.49 8.22
N GLY A 80 -1.26 3.41 9.50
CA GLY A 80 -0.69 2.42 10.42
C GLY A 80 -1.07 0.99 10.06
N ALA A 81 -0.27 0.05 10.57
CA ALA A 81 -0.49 -1.39 10.37
C ALA A 81 -1.86 -1.86 10.88
N ASP A 82 -2.46 -1.18 11.86
CA ASP A 82 -3.81 -1.43 12.35
C ASP A 82 -4.87 -1.17 11.26
N GLY A 83 -4.77 -0.03 10.57
CA GLY A 83 -5.65 0.30 9.45
C GLY A 83 -5.46 -0.64 8.26
N LEU A 84 -4.22 -1.01 7.95
CA LEU A 84 -3.92 -2.01 6.91
C LEU A 84 -4.50 -3.39 7.27
N ALA A 85 -4.32 -3.85 8.51
CA ALA A 85 -4.83 -5.13 8.97
C ALA A 85 -6.37 -5.17 8.91
N ALA A 86 -7.04 -4.09 9.33
CA ALA A 86 -8.49 -3.97 9.23
C ALA A 86 -8.97 -4.04 7.77
N PHE A 87 -8.29 -3.33 6.85
CA PHE A 87 -8.61 -3.36 5.42
C PHE A 87 -8.43 -4.78 4.80
N LEU A 88 -7.33 -5.45 5.13
CA LEU A 88 -7.06 -6.82 4.65
C LEU A 88 -8.10 -7.81 5.20
N ALA A 89 -8.44 -7.72 6.48
CA ALA A 89 -9.47 -8.54 7.11
C ALA A 89 -10.85 -8.33 6.46
N ALA A 90 -11.23 -7.07 6.21
CA ALA A 90 -12.47 -6.75 5.49
C ALA A 90 -12.50 -7.29 4.05
N SER A 91 -11.33 -7.50 3.45
CA SER A 91 -11.17 -8.10 2.12
C SER A 91 -11.04 -9.63 2.14
N GLY A 92 -11.18 -10.26 3.30
CA GLY A 92 -11.03 -11.71 3.47
C GLY A 92 -9.58 -12.21 3.36
N VAL A 93 -8.59 -11.32 3.48
CA VAL A 93 -7.16 -11.65 3.40
C VAL A 93 -6.61 -11.80 4.81
N ALA A 94 -6.10 -13.00 5.12
CA ALA A 94 -5.42 -13.25 6.39
C ALA A 94 -4.01 -12.64 6.36
N ALA A 95 -3.71 -11.76 7.32
CA ALA A 95 -2.38 -11.18 7.51
C ALA A 95 -1.72 -11.75 8.77
N ALA A 96 -0.44 -12.08 8.69
CA ALA A 96 0.35 -12.46 9.86
C ALA A 96 0.69 -11.19 10.68
N LEU A 97 0.30 -11.17 11.94
CA LEU A 97 0.61 -10.09 12.88
C LEU A 97 1.83 -10.46 13.72
N ASP A 98 2.81 -9.57 13.79
CA ASP A 98 4.02 -9.74 14.63
C ASP A 98 4.15 -8.55 15.59
N SER A 99 3.73 -8.76 16.84
CA SER A 99 3.70 -7.76 17.91
C SER A 99 5.00 -7.66 18.72
N ARG A 100 6.03 -8.43 18.39
CA ARG A 100 7.29 -8.43 19.15
C ARG A 100 8.02 -7.09 19.00
N ALA A 101 8.88 -6.74 19.93
CA ALA A 101 9.78 -5.60 19.72
C ALA A 101 10.75 -5.92 18.55
N CYS A 102 11.07 -4.93 17.72
CA CYS A 102 12.14 -5.11 16.74
C CYS A 102 13.48 -4.95 17.45
N ASP A 103 14.12 -6.08 17.75
CA ASP A 103 15.45 -6.11 18.36
C ASP A 103 16.53 -6.09 17.26
N LEU A 104 17.22 -4.94 17.14
CA LEU A 104 18.28 -4.74 16.16
C LEU A 104 19.61 -5.42 16.55
N GLN A 105 19.72 -5.88 17.80
CA GLN A 105 20.89 -6.59 18.31
C GLN A 105 20.70 -8.12 18.24
N ALA A 106 19.48 -8.58 17.98
CA ALA A 106 19.22 -10.00 17.77
C ALA A 106 19.93 -10.51 16.50
N ALA A 107 20.41 -11.76 16.55
CA ALA A 107 20.97 -12.42 15.39
C ALA A 107 19.96 -12.39 14.22
N PRO A 108 20.42 -12.17 12.96
CA PRO A 108 19.54 -12.13 11.80
C PRO A 108 18.66 -13.37 11.76
N ARG A 109 17.33 -13.18 11.68
CA ARG A 109 16.44 -14.30 11.44
C ARG A 109 16.79 -14.91 10.08
N PRO A 110 16.74 -16.25 9.92
CA PRO A 110 16.73 -16.83 8.60
C PRO A 110 15.57 -16.19 7.84
N THR A 111 15.89 -15.51 6.73
CA THR A 111 14.89 -15.01 5.80
C THR A 111 13.95 -16.17 5.52
N VAL A 112 12.67 -16.02 5.85
CA VAL A 112 11.65 -16.88 5.24
C VAL A 112 11.82 -16.63 3.75
N ALA A 113 12.46 -17.59 3.06
CA ALA A 113 12.49 -17.61 1.62
C ALA A 113 11.05 -17.33 1.20
N ALA A 114 10.86 -16.24 0.43
CA ALA A 114 9.57 -15.79 -0.02
C ALA A 114 8.78 -17.03 -0.40
N ALA A 115 7.77 -17.37 0.42
CA ALA A 115 7.10 -18.65 0.34
C ALA A 115 6.77 -18.87 -1.13
N GLU A 116 7.26 -19.97 -1.71
CA GLU A 116 6.81 -20.44 -2.99
C GLU A 116 5.30 -20.65 -2.84
N VAL A 117 4.53 -19.63 -3.20
CA VAL A 117 3.09 -19.74 -3.36
C VAL A 117 2.93 -20.62 -4.59
N GLU A 118 2.76 -21.91 -4.31
CA GLU A 118 2.39 -22.92 -5.29
C GLU A 118 1.18 -22.38 -6.08
N PRO A 119 1.24 -22.30 -7.42
CA PRO A 119 0.22 -21.61 -8.19
C PRO A 119 -1.11 -22.36 -8.09
N ALA A 120 -2.06 -21.75 -7.38
CA ALA A 120 -3.46 -22.17 -7.45
C ALA A 120 -3.93 -22.08 -8.90
N ALA A 121 -4.39 -23.22 -9.42
CA ALA A 121 -4.82 -23.37 -10.81
C ALA A 121 -5.85 -22.30 -11.22
N PRO A 122 -5.77 -21.78 -12.47
CA PRO A 122 -6.69 -20.75 -12.92
C PRO A 122 -8.12 -21.31 -13.04
N ALA A 123 -9.05 -20.69 -12.31
CA ALA A 123 -10.49 -20.93 -12.48
C ALA A 123 -10.94 -20.49 -13.88
N PRO A 124 -11.89 -21.20 -14.51
CA PRO A 124 -12.29 -20.93 -15.89
C PRO A 124 -13.00 -19.57 -16.02
N ALA A 125 -12.54 -18.80 -17.01
CA ALA A 125 -13.08 -17.49 -17.36
C ALA A 125 -14.59 -17.57 -17.66
N ARG A 126 -15.39 -16.76 -16.94
CA ARG A 126 -16.78 -16.48 -17.32
C ARG A 126 -16.78 -15.55 -18.53
N SER A 127 -17.36 -16.03 -19.62
CA SER A 127 -17.54 -15.32 -20.88
C SER A 127 -18.37 -14.05 -20.69
N ALA A 128 -17.82 -12.90 -21.09
CA ALA A 128 -18.56 -11.65 -21.14
C ALA A 128 -19.60 -11.66 -22.29
N PRO A 129 -20.79 -11.06 -22.11
CA PRO A 129 -21.74 -10.89 -23.19
C PRO A 129 -21.28 -9.80 -24.18
N ARG A 130 -21.44 -10.09 -25.47
CA ARG A 130 -21.14 -9.20 -26.59
C ARG A 130 -22.06 -7.97 -26.55
N SER A 131 -21.50 -6.78 -26.33
CA SER A 131 -22.23 -5.52 -26.52
C SER A 131 -22.38 -5.22 -28.01
N GLY A 132 -23.62 -5.29 -28.49
CA GLY A 132 -24.01 -4.87 -29.84
C GLY A 132 -23.70 -3.39 -30.09
N ARG A 133 -23.32 -3.12 -31.34
CA ARG A 133 -23.24 -1.77 -31.88
C ARG A 133 -24.67 -1.22 -31.97
N ASP A 134 -24.93 -0.08 -31.36
CA ASP A 134 -26.04 0.78 -31.76
C ASP A 134 -25.59 2.24 -31.83
N ALA A 135 -26.07 2.88 -32.88
CA ALA A 135 -25.54 4.08 -33.47
C ALA A 135 -25.94 5.36 -32.73
N ARG A 136 -25.06 6.36 -32.84
CA ARG A 136 -25.25 7.76 -32.45
C ARG A 136 -26.28 8.46 -33.34
N PRO A 137 -27.01 9.45 -32.79
CA PRO A 137 -27.22 10.70 -33.51
C PRO A 137 -26.71 11.91 -32.71
N ALA A 138 -26.26 12.91 -33.46
CA ALA A 138 -25.69 14.16 -32.97
C ALA A 138 -26.77 15.13 -32.46
N ALA A 139 -26.44 15.94 -31.45
CA ALA A 139 -27.22 17.08 -30.99
C ALA A 139 -26.52 18.42 -31.36
N PRO A 140 -27.27 19.50 -31.64
CA PRO A 140 -26.75 20.71 -32.28
C PRO A 140 -26.16 21.75 -31.31
N ALA A 141 -25.33 22.65 -31.87
CA ALA A 141 -24.61 23.71 -31.17
C ALA A 141 -25.52 24.85 -30.66
N PRO A 142 -25.14 25.56 -29.57
CA PRO A 142 -25.87 26.73 -29.11
C PRO A 142 -25.54 28.00 -29.92
N ALA A 143 -26.57 28.80 -30.18
CA ALA A 143 -26.47 30.15 -30.74
C ALA A 143 -26.56 31.20 -29.62
N ARG A 144 -25.66 32.19 -29.69
CA ARG A 144 -25.57 33.51 -29.00
C ARG A 144 -26.04 33.63 -27.55
#